data_AF-A0A2E2UEN2-F1
#
_entry.id   AF-A0A2E2UEN2-F1
#
_cell.length_a   1.000
_cell.length_b   1.000
_cell.length_c   1.000
_cell.angle_alpha   90.00
_cell.angle_beta   90.00
_cell.angle_gamma   90.00
#
_symmetry.space_group_name_H-M   'P 1'
#
loop_
_entity.id
_entity.type
_entity.pdbx_description
1 polymer ?
#
loop_
_entity_poly.entity_id
_entity_poly.type
_entity_poly.pdbx_seq_one_letter_code
_entity_poly.pdbx_strand_id
1 'polypeptide(L)'
;MKIYLILIAICLQLNHVQANVIKVLNFNTMCDFCKGSDFFDYSKRQKELRELIQRHKPDLMSLQELRTRSQVKELLKDTDSYGIIATEGLLMSYADPAIVYNKNKFKLVSFKNYWLGPNHGHFSFGWRSALPRQILIAEFIFQGTHFHFISSHFDNLKTNLKGSIDALNKIASELKGPILFAGDTNIPVNMKLYQKFSLQWHDAFERKESFQVLGEYQSDLDICYLKKGKVFPTCRVEHFLIDKKYNWKVKNILLDAKRNSQNEFPSDHRAYVLDIIFPSDAPQSSLSDQ
;
A
#
# COMPACT_ATOMS: atom_id res chain seq x y z
N MET A 1 -52.55 45.97 -14.43
CA MET A 1 -51.73 45.29 -13.40
C MET A 1 -51.28 43.95 -13.93
N LYS A 2 -50.02 43.83 -14.38
CA LYS A 2 -49.39 42.55 -14.71
C LYS A 2 -48.18 42.41 -13.80
N ILE A 3 -48.31 41.57 -12.77
CA ILE A 3 -47.27 41.26 -11.80
C ILE A 3 -46.26 40.36 -12.50
N TYR A 4 -45.05 40.86 -12.74
CA TYR A 4 -43.92 40.05 -13.17
C TYR A 4 -43.41 39.27 -11.95
N LEU A 5 -43.76 37.98 -11.86
CA LEU A 5 -43.08 37.05 -10.97
C LEU A 5 -41.67 36.81 -11.50
N ILE A 6 -40.67 37.42 -10.86
CA ILE A 6 -39.27 37.05 -11.02
C ILE A 6 -39.06 35.76 -10.24
N LEU A 7 -39.06 34.62 -10.94
CA LEU A 7 -38.55 33.35 -10.41
C LEU A 7 -37.02 33.44 -10.36
N ILE A 8 -36.48 33.76 -9.19
CA ILE A 8 -35.07 33.53 -8.88
C ILE A 8 -34.90 32.02 -8.72
N ALA A 9 -34.45 31.35 -9.78
CA ALA A 9 -33.97 29.98 -9.70
C ALA A 9 -32.67 29.98 -8.89
N ILE A 10 -32.78 29.79 -7.57
CA ILE A 10 -31.65 29.46 -6.72
C ILE A 10 -31.17 28.08 -7.15
N CYS A 11 -30.19 28.05 -8.04
CA CYS A 11 -29.44 26.85 -8.35
C CYS A 11 -28.64 26.51 -7.10
N LEU A 12 -29.23 25.73 -6.20
CA LEU A 12 -28.50 25.03 -5.14
C LEU A 12 -27.48 24.15 -5.85
N GLN A 13 -26.26 24.67 -6.01
CA GLN A 13 -25.10 23.84 -6.30
C GLN A 13 -24.96 22.93 -5.09
N LEU A 14 -25.57 21.76 -5.18
CA LEU A 14 -25.20 20.61 -4.38
C LEU A 14 -23.73 20.37 -4.72
N ASN A 15 -22.84 20.97 -3.93
CA ASN A 15 -21.48 20.51 -3.81
C ASN A 15 -21.62 19.07 -3.33
N HIS A 16 -21.63 18.13 -4.28
CA HIS A 16 -21.37 16.75 -3.98
C HIS A 16 -20.00 16.78 -3.29
N VAL A 17 -19.99 16.71 -1.96
CA VAL A 17 -18.79 16.38 -1.21
C VAL A 17 -18.45 14.97 -1.68
N GLN A 18 -17.66 14.90 -2.75
CA GLN A 18 -17.18 13.65 -3.29
C GLN A 18 -16.45 12.99 -2.14
N ALA A 19 -16.95 11.83 -1.72
CA ALA A 19 -16.40 11.14 -0.57
C ALA A 19 -14.88 11.05 -0.73
N ASN A 20 -14.13 11.41 0.33
CA ASN A 20 -12.66 11.47 0.36
C ASN A 20 -12.03 10.07 0.36
N VAL A 21 -12.55 9.16 -0.47
CA VAL A 21 -12.13 7.78 -0.57
C VAL A 21 -10.85 7.73 -1.35
N ILE A 22 -9.82 7.14 -0.76
CA ILE A 22 -8.58 6.77 -1.38
C ILE A 22 -8.62 5.26 -1.59
N LYS A 23 -8.36 4.81 -2.82
CA LYS A 23 -8.17 3.39 -3.12
C LYS A 23 -6.70 3.04 -3.06
N VAL A 24 -6.32 2.05 -2.26
CA VAL A 24 -4.93 1.65 -2.05
C VAL A 24 -4.74 0.18 -2.40
N LEU A 25 -3.76 -0.12 -3.25
CA LEU A 25 -3.33 -1.48 -3.57
C LEU A 25 -2.09 -1.85 -2.75
N ASN A 26 -2.10 -2.99 -2.07
CA ASN A 26 -0.90 -3.60 -1.48
C ASN A 26 -0.67 -4.96 -2.11
N PHE A 27 0.48 -5.15 -2.73
CA PHE A 27 0.73 -6.38 -3.47
C PHE A 27 2.21 -6.74 -3.59
N ASN A 28 2.57 -7.89 -3.01
CA ASN A 28 3.84 -8.54 -3.29
C ASN A 28 3.72 -9.30 -4.62
N THR A 29 4.54 -8.91 -5.59
CA THR A 29 4.42 -9.38 -6.99
C THR A 29 5.20 -10.66 -7.28
N MET A 30 5.87 -11.23 -6.27
CA MET A 30 6.79 -12.36 -6.39
C MET A 30 7.99 -12.07 -7.31
N CYS A 31 9.20 -12.25 -6.78
CA CYS A 31 10.42 -11.84 -7.47
C CYS A 31 10.68 -12.60 -8.79
N ASP A 32 11.36 -11.95 -9.73
CA ASP A 32 11.64 -12.45 -11.08
C ASP A 32 12.62 -13.65 -11.12
N PHE A 33 13.37 -13.87 -10.04
CA PHE A 33 14.37 -14.95 -9.93
C PHE A 33 14.12 -15.93 -8.77
N CYS A 34 12.98 -15.80 -8.07
CA CYS A 34 12.65 -16.61 -6.91
C CYS A 34 12.38 -18.06 -7.34
N LYS A 35 13.42 -18.90 -7.30
CA LYS A 35 13.33 -20.34 -7.58
C LYS A 35 12.68 -21.06 -6.39
N GLY A 36 11.86 -22.08 -6.67
CA GLY A 36 11.33 -22.99 -5.66
C GLY A 36 9.82 -22.91 -5.41
N SER A 37 9.09 -22.24 -6.29
CA SER A 37 7.64 -22.41 -6.38
C SER A 37 7.30 -22.69 -7.85
N ASP A 38 6.34 -23.58 -8.12
CA ASP A 38 5.89 -23.95 -9.48
C ASP A 38 5.20 -22.79 -10.23
N PHE A 39 5.53 -21.56 -9.86
CA PHE A 39 4.96 -20.35 -10.42
C PHE A 39 5.68 -19.97 -11.70
N PHE A 40 4.90 -19.50 -12.66
CA PHE A 40 5.40 -19.19 -13.98
C PHE A 40 6.49 -18.14 -14.00
N ASP A 41 7.27 -18.25 -15.09
CA ASP A 41 8.13 -17.21 -15.63
C ASP A 41 7.49 -15.82 -15.45
N TYR A 42 8.26 -14.88 -14.87
CA TYR A 42 7.85 -13.50 -14.63
C TYR A 42 7.25 -12.87 -15.88
N SER A 43 7.80 -13.14 -17.07
CA SER A 43 7.30 -12.62 -18.35
C SER A 43 5.84 -13.01 -18.62
N LYS A 44 5.41 -14.19 -18.19
CA LYS A 44 4.01 -14.65 -18.31
C LYS A 44 3.10 -13.93 -17.30
N ARG A 45 3.60 -13.66 -16.09
CA ARG A 45 2.85 -12.99 -15.02
C ARG A 45 2.68 -11.49 -15.26
N GLN A 46 3.62 -10.84 -15.97
CA GLN A 46 3.58 -9.39 -16.22
C GLN A 46 2.25 -8.89 -16.81
N LYS A 47 1.64 -9.65 -17.73
CA LYS A 47 0.34 -9.31 -18.31
C LYS A 47 -0.75 -9.32 -17.24
N GLU A 48 -0.79 -10.35 -16.41
CA GLU A 48 -1.80 -10.52 -15.36
C GLU A 48 -1.65 -9.48 -14.25
N LEU A 49 -0.41 -9.18 -13.83
CA LEU A 49 -0.10 -8.12 -12.87
C LEU A 49 -0.60 -6.75 -13.36
N ARG A 50 -0.37 -6.44 -14.64
CA ARG A 50 -0.87 -5.22 -15.29
C ARG A 50 -2.40 -5.18 -15.34
N GLU A 51 -3.05 -6.27 -15.76
CA GLU A 51 -4.51 -6.35 -15.81
C GLU A 51 -5.13 -6.20 -14.41
N LEU A 52 -4.48 -6.70 -13.36
CA LEU A 52 -4.90 -6.49 -11.97
C LEU A 52 -4.87 -5.02 -11.59
N ILE A 53 -3.77 -4.31 -11.89
CA ILE A 53 -3.64 -2.88 -11.63
C ILE A 53 -4.70 -2.08 -12.42
N GLN A 54 -4.88 -2.38 -13.70
CA GLN A 54 -5.86 -1.72 -14.58
C GLN A 54 -7.31 -1.95 -14.15
N ARG A 55 -7.63 -3.14 -13.60
CA ARG A 55 -8.95 -3.48 -13.08
C ARG A 55 -9.29 -2.66 -11.84
N HIS A 56 -8.34 -2.54 -10.92
CA HIS A 56 -8.59 -1.87 -9.64
C HIS A 56 -8.48 -0.35 -9.73
N LYS A 57 -7.65 0.17 -10.64
CA LYS A 57 -7.35 1.60 -10.81
C LYS A 57 -7.06 2.28 -9.46
N PRO A 58 -6.10 1.78 -8.67
CA PRO A 58 -5.83 2.31 -7.34
C PRO A 58 -5.28 3.73 -7.41
N ASP A 59 -5.49 4.52 -6.35
CA ASP A 59 -4.92 5.85 -6.22
C ASP A 59 -3.48 5.79 -5.66
N LEU A 60 -3.23 4.86 -4.74
CA LEU A 60 -1.91 4.58 -4.16
C LEU A 60 -1.60 3.08 -4.29
N MET A 61 -0.33 2.73 -4.48
CA MET A 61 0.11 1.34 -4.51
C MET A 61 1.39 1.16 -3.72
N SER A 62 1.45 0.05 -2.98
CA SER A 62 2.64 -0.52 -2.38
C SER A 62 2.94 -1.82 -3.11
N LEU A 63 4.02 -1.84 -3.89
CA LEU A 63 4.42 -3.00 -4.67
C LEU A 63 5.73 -3.56 -4.12
N GLN A 64 5.77 -4.86 -3.81
CA GLN A 64 6.96 -5.54 -3.30
C GLN A 64 7.51 -6.56 -4.29
N GLU A 65 8.77 -6.93 -4.09
CA GLU A 65 9.56 -7.89 -4.88
C GLU A 65 9.80 -7.54 -6.36
N LEU A 66 9.52 -6.29 -6.76
CA LEU A 66 10.07 -5.74 -8.00
C LEU A 66 11.51 -5.30 -7.75
N ARG A 67 12.43 -5.71 -8.61
CA ARG A 67 13.86 -5.41 -8.44
C ARG A 67 14.19 -3.98 -8.84
N THR A 68 13.59 -3.48 -9.92
CA THR A 68 13.96 -2.18 -10.50
C THR A 68 12.76 -1.30 -10.81
N ARG A 69 12.97 0.03 -10.86
CA ARG A 69 11.98 0.99 -11.34
C ARG A 69 11.51 0.68 -12.77
N SER A 70 12.35 0.07 -13.60
CA SER A 70 11.96 -0.34 -14.96
C SER A 70 10.87 -1.41 -14.96
N GLN A 71 10.92 -2.36 -14.03
CA GLN A 71 9.86 -3.36 -13.89
C GLN A 71 8.53 -2.70 -13.45
N VAL A 72 8.60 -1.73 -12.54
CA VAL A 72 7.42 -0.92 -12.15
C VAL A 72 6.86 -0.16 -13.36
N LYS A 73 7.71 0.50 -14.14
CA LYS A 73 7.31 1.21 -15.37
C LYS A 73 6.63 0.27 -16.37
N GLU A 74 7.18 -0.93 -16.56
CA GLU A 74 6.60 -1.90 -17.48
C GLU A 74 5.17 -2.24 -17.07
N LEU A 75 4.89 -2.49 -15.79
CA LEU A 75 3.54 -2.76 -15.28
C LEU A 75 2.55 -1.58 -15.50
N LEU A 76 3.06 -0.37 -15.67
CA LEU A 76 2.29 0.88 -15.80
C LEU A 76 2.32 1.48 -17.21
N LYS A 77 2.88 0.79 -18.20
CA LYS A 77 3.13 1.38 -19.55
C LYS A 77 1.87 1.88 -20.28
N ASP A 78 0.69 1.47 -19.84
CA ASP A 78 -0.61 1.85 -20.42
C ASP A 78 -1.38 2.84 -19.50
N THR A 79 -0.71 3.40 -18.48
CA THR A 79 -1.32 4.26 -17.46
C THR A 79 -0.47 5.50 -17.15
N ASP A 80 -0.62 6.55 -17.98
CA ASP A 80 0.18 7.79 -17.88
C ASP A 80 -0.12 8.65 -16.63
N SER A 81 -1.18 8.35 -15.90
CA SER A 81 -1.61 9.10 -14.70
C SER A 81 -0.78 8.79 -13.46
N TYR A 82 0.10 7.79 -13.48
CA TYR A 82 0.86 7.39 -12.30
C TYR A 82 2.25 8.03 -12.20
N GLY A 83 2.65 8.35 -10.97
CA GLY A 83 4.01 8.64 -10.57
C GLY A 83 4.61 7.42 -9.87
N ILE A 84 5.92 7.22 -10.00
CA ILE A 84 6.66 6.09 -9.40
C ILE A 84 7.72 6.63 -8.46
N ILE A 85 7.80 6.06 -7.26
CA ILE A 85 8.84 6.29 -6.26
C ILE A 85 9.48 4.94 -5.98
N ALA A 86 10.79 4.87 -6.20
CA ALA A 86 11.65 3.73 -5.91
C ALA A 86 13.03 4.29 -5.53
N THR A 87 13.84 3.50 -4.83
CA THR A 87 15.18 3.93 -4.44
C THR A 87 16.08 3.86 -5.68
N GLU A 88 16.65 5.00 -6.07
CA GLU A 88 17.55 5.13 -7.21
C GLU A 88 18.86 5.75 -6.74
N GLY A 89 19.98 5.22 -7.22
CA GLY A 89 21.31 5.74 -7.03
C GLY A 89 22.14 5.49 -8.28
N LEU A 90 23.35 6.06 -8.33
CA LEU A 90 24.23 6.00 -9.51
C LEU A 90 24.46 4.57 -10.04
N LEU A 91 24.52 3.59 -9.13
CA LEU A 91 24.81 2.19 -9.44
C LEU A 91 23.69 1.21 -9.04
N MET A 92 22.53 1.71 -8.58
CA MET A 92 21.49 0.85 -8.01
C MET A 92 20.10 1.41 -8.27
N SER A 93 19.22 0.59 -8.84
CA SER A 93 17.76 0.76 -8.81
C SER A 93 17.19 -0.31 -7.90
N TYR A 94 16.36 0.09 -6.94
CA TYR A 94 15.79 -0.81 -5.94
C TYR A 94 14.31 -0.49 -5.69
N ALA A 95 13.44 -1.38 -6.15
CA ALA A 95 11.98 -1.24 -6.14
C ALA A 95 11.28 -2.22 -5.19
N ASP A 96 11.98 -2.72 -4.16
CA ASP A 96 11.43 -3.58 -3.12
C ASP A 96 11.46 -2.86 -1.75
N PRO A 97 10.45 -2.04 -1.43
CA PRO A 97 9.24 -1.79 -2.23
C PRO A 97 9.35 -0.59 -3.18
N ALA A 98 8.33 -0.44 -4.03
CA ALA A 98 8.03 0.78 -4.76
C ALA A 98 6.66 1.36 -4.33
N ILE A 99 6.57 2.69 -4.32
CA ILE A 99 5.31 3.42 -4.18
C ILE A 99 4.88 3.93 -5.56
N VAL A 100 3.62 3.68 -5.92
CA VAL A 100 3.00 4.24 -7.13
C VAL A 100 1.81 5.08 -6.72
N TYR A 101 1.62 6.26 -7.32
CA TYR A 101 0.56 7.20 -6.92
C TYR A 101 -0.09 7.90 -8.11
N ASN A 102 -1.39 8.16 -8.02
CA ASN A 102 -2.14 8.89 -9.04
C ASN A 102 -1.82 10.40 -8.97
N LYS A 103 -1.09 10.90 -9.98
CA LYS A 103 -0.64 12.30 -10.06
C LYS A 103 -1.80 13.30 -10.19
N ASN A 104 -2.95 12.85 -10.68
CA ASN A 104 -4.13 13.70 -10.80
C ASN A 104 -4.85 13.88 -9.45
N LYS A 105 -4.52 13.06 -8.45
CA LYS A 105 -5.14 13.08 -7.12
C LYS A 105 -4.21 13.59 -6.02
N PHE A 106 -2.90 13.33 -6.15
CA PHE A 106 -1.90 13.66 -5.13
C PHE A 106 -0.78 14.51 -5.71
N LYS A 107 -0.41 15.59 -5.00
CA LYS A 107 0.84 16.32 -5.24
C LYS A 107 1.92 15.70 -4.36
N LEU A 108 2.96 15.13 -4.96
CA LEU A 108 4.14 14.65 -4.23
C LEU A 108 4.93 15.86 -3.70
N VAL A 109 5.21 15.89 -2.40
CA VAL A 109 6.01 16.93 -1.75
C VAL A 109 7.45 16.47 -1.62
N SER A 110 7.64 15.30 -1.00
CA SER A 110 8.96 14.74 -0.72
C SER A 110 8.87 13.23 -0.62
N PHE A 111 10.00 12.54 -0.76
CA PHE A 111 10.10 11.14 -0.38
C PHE A 111 11.49 10.84 0.18
N LYS A 112 11.57 9.79 0.98
CA LYS A 112 12.83 9.28 1.53
C LYS A 112 12.76 7.78 1.72
N ASN A 113 13.90 7.12 1.59
CA ASN A 113 14.07 5.72 1.95
C ASN A 113 14.82 5.60 3.28
N TYR A 114 14.50 4.55 4.04
CA TYR A 114 15.15 4.20 5.29
C TYR A 114 15.50 2.71 5.25
N TRP A 115 16.78 2.38 5.15
CA TRP A 115 17.23 0.99 5.17
C TRP A 115 17.09 0.39 6.56
N LEU A 116 16.53 -0.82 6.62
CA LEU A 116 16.24 -1.54 7.84
C LEU A 116 17.49 -2.28 8.34
N GLY A 117 17.95 -1.90 9.53
CA GLY A 117 19.11 -2.49 10.18
C GLY A 117 19.64 -1.59 11.32
N PRO A 118 20.81 -1.92 11.89
CA PRO A 118 21.39 -1.15 13.00
C PRO A 118 21.91 0.24 12.60
N ASN A 119 22.08 0.52 11.30
CA ASN A 119 22.76 1.72 10.80
C ASN A 119 21.83 2.93 10.63
N HIS A 120 20.79 3.05 11.46
CA HIS A 120 19.91 4.23 11.53
C HIS A 120 19.38 4.78 10.18
N GLY A 121 19.06 3.91 9.22
CA GLY A 121 18.51 4.29 7.91
C GLY A 121 19.52 4.27 6.75
N HIS A 122 20.82 4.15 7.04
CA HIS A 122 21.84 3.87 6.03
C HIS A 122 21.82 2.39 5.60
N PHE A 123 22.33 2.12 4.40
CA PHE A 123 22.33 0.78 3.80
C PHE A 123 22.77 -0.31 4.79
N SER A 124 22.00 -1.39 4.83
CA SER A 124 22.20 -2.49 5.78
C SER A 124 21.59 -3.79 5.25
N PHE A 125 22.19 -4.91 5.64
CA PHE A 125 21.68 -6.26 5.41
C PHE A 125 20.75 -6.74 6.55
N GLY A 126 20.22 -5.83 7.37
CA GLY A 126 19.40 -6.15 8.54
C GLY A 126 20.19 -6.24 9.86
N TRP A 127 19.47 -6.44 10.96
CA TRP A 127 20.06 -6.72 12.29
C TRP A 127 20.72 -8.09 12.37
N ARG A 128 20.25 -9.02 11.55
CA ARG A 128 20.92 -10.25 11.16
C ARG A 128 21.03 -10.25 9.64
N SER A 129 22.21 -10.57 9.12
CA SER A 129 22.51 -10.54 7.68
C SER A 129 21.47 -11.34 6.88
N ALA A 130 20.82 -10.64 5.94
CA ALA A 130 19.77 -11.10 5.04
C ALA A 130 19.71 -10.15 3.81
N LEU A 131 18.67 -10.28 2.97
CA LEU A 131 18.45 -9.32 1.88
C LEU A 131 18.20 -7.91 2.46
N PRO A 132 18.79 -6.85 1.87
CA PRO A 132 18.52 -5.48 2.30
C PRO A 132 17.04 -5.15 2.22
N ARG A 133 16.45 -4.69 3.32
CA ARG A 133 15.05 -4.23 3.36
C ARG A 133 15.00 -2.74 3.65
N GLN A 134 13.95 -2.06 3.21
CA GLN A 134 13.78 -0.64 3.44
C GLN A 134 12.32 -0.27 3.72
N ILE A 135 12.14 0.84 4.42
CA ILE A 135 10.88 1.58 4.50
C ILE A 135 10.99 2.75 3.52
N LEU A 136 10.06 2.83 2.58
CA LEU A 136 9.93 3.95 1.64
C LEU A 136 8.78 4.84 2.09
N ILE A 137 9.03 6.14 2.24
CA ILE A 137 8.09 7.12 2.79
C ILE A 137 7.89 8.19 1.73
N ALA A 138 6.65 8.46 1.37
CA ALA A 138 6.27 9.56 0.50
C ALA A 138 5.31 10.50 1.23
N GLU A 139 5.62 11.78 1.18
CA GLU A 139 4.76 12.86 1.67
C GLU A 139 3.98 13.43 0.49
N PHE A 140 2.66 13.50 0.64
CA PHE A 140 1.74 13.98 -0.37
C PHE A 140 0.83 15.06 0.19
N ILE A 141 0.38 15.96 -0.69
CA ILE A 141 -0.79 16.81 -0.44
C ILE A 141 -2.00 16.16 -1.10
N PHE A 142 -3.08 15.98 -0.32
CA PHE A 142 -4.40 15.58 -0.78
C PHE A 142 -5.44 16.53 -0.20
N GLN A 143 -6.21 17.19 -1.07
CA GLN A 143 -7.27 18.13 -0.65
C GLN A 143 -6.78 19.19 0.35
N GLY A 144 -5.59 19.73 0.13
CA GLY A 144 -4.97 20.71 1.01
C GLY A 144 -4.39 20.14 2.30
N THR A 145 -4.31 18.83 2.50
CA THR A 145 -3.70 18.25 3.71
C THR A 145 -2.44 17.45 3.37
N HIS A 146 -1.37 17.67 4.13
CA HIS A 146 -0.16 16.82 4.09
C HIS A 146 -0.43 15.47 4.77
N PHE A 147 -0.07 14.38 4.11
CA PHE A 147 -0.09 13.04 4.68
C PHE A 147 1.06 12.20 4.17
N HIS A 148 1.33 11.10 4.88
CA HIS A 148 2.40 10.19 4.58
C HIS A 148 1.85 8.85 4.13
N PHE A 149 2.31 8.38 2.98
CA PHE A 149 2.15 6.99 2.57
C PHE A 149 3.47 6.26 2.77
N ILE A 150 3.44 5.16 3.52
CA ILE A 150 4.62 4.35 3.83
C ILE A 150 4.46 2.98 3.20
N SER A 151 5.52 2.54 2.52
CA SER A 151 5.61 1.21 1.94
C SER A 151 6.82 0.47 2.51
N SER A 152 6.68 -0.83 2.75
CA SER A 152 7.81 -1.68 3.16
C SER A 152 7.61 -3.13 2.75
N HIS A 153 8.72 -3.84 2.62
CA HIS A 153 8.77 -5.31 2.63
C HIS A 153 9.70 -5.72 3.78
N PHE A 154 9.19 -6.37 4.82
CA PHE A 154 10.02 -6.83 5.93
C PHE A 154 10.70 -8.15 5.60
N ASP A 155 11.80 -8.43 6.29
CA ASP A 155 12.52 -9.70 6.17
C ASP A 155 11.75 -10.87 6.80
N ASN A 156 12.22 -12.11 6.62
CA ASN A 156 11.61 -13.30 7.22
C ASN A 156 12.21 -13.71 8.57
N LEU A 157 13.38 -13.18 8.95
CA LEU A 157 14.05 -13.53 10.20
C LEU A 157 13.42 -12.79 11.38
N LYS A 158 13.08 -13.51 12.46
CA LYS A 158 12.45 -12.95 13.68
C LYS A 158 13.19 -11.72 14.25
N THR A 159 14.53 -11.73 14.24
CA THR A 159 15.35 -10.58 14.69
C THR A 159 15.12 -9.35 13.83
N ASN A 160 15.10 -9.52 12.51
CA ASN A 160 14.87 -8.44 11.56
C ASN A 160 13.43 -7.94 11.62
N LEU A 161 12.45 -8.84 11.79
CA LEU A 161 11.04 -8.47 11.98
C LEU A 161 10.84 -7.56 13.20
N LYS A 162 11.45 -7.91 14.34
CA LYS A 162 11.38 -7.09 15.56
C LYS A 162 11.96 -5.69 15.30
N GLY A 163 13.16 -5.63 14.72
CA GLY A 163 13.82 -4.35 14.39
C GLY A 163 13.00 -3.52 13.41
N SER A 164 12.36 -4.16 12.42
CA SER A 164 11.57 -3.48 11.39
C SER A 164 10.32 -2.82 11.98
N ILE A 165 9.62 -3.47 12.91
CA ILE A 165 8.50 -2.84 13.62
C ILE A 165 8.98 -1.71 14.52
N ASP A 166 10.06 -1.93 15.27
CA ASP A 166 10.61 -0.91 16.18
C ASP A 166 11.02 0.35 15.36
N ALA A 167 11.60 0.18 14.16
CA ALA A 167 11.92 1.25 13.23
C ALA A 167 10.68 1.93 12.63
N LEU A 168 9.69 1.16 12.16
CA LEU A 168 8.43 1.70 11.63
C LEU A 168 7.69 2.56 12.67
N ASN A 169 7.58 2.07 13.91
CA ASN A 169 6.96 2.80 15.01
C ASN A 169 7.70 4.10 15.33
N LYS A 170 9.05 4.06 15.36
CA LYS A 170 9.88 5.26 15.58
C LYS A 170 9.64 6.30 14.49
N ILE A 171 9.72 5.90 13.22
CA ILE A 171 9.50 6.77 12.06
C ILE A 171 8.11 7.43 12.16
N ALA A 172 7.06 6.64 12.39
CA ALA A 172 5.70 7.18 12.47
C ALA A 172 5.48 8.13 13.65
N SER A 173 6.20 7.94 14.76
CA SER A 173 6.14 8.86 15.89
C SER A 173 6.68 10.26 15.58
N GLU A 174 7.61 10.36 14.63
CA GLU A 174 8.32 11.59 14.23
C GLU A 174 7.63 12.33 13.06
N LEU A 175 6.82 11.63 12.26
CA LEU A 175 6.08 12.22 11.16
C LEU A 175 4.88 13.03 11.67
N LYS A 176 4.56 14.11 10.94
CA LYS A 176 3.41 14.99 11.19
C LYS A 176 2.32 14.72 10.16
N GLY A 177 1.05 14.85 10.54
CA GLY A 177 -0.08 14.56 9.67
C GLY A 177 -0.44 13.07 9.59
N PRO A 178 -1.53 12.72 8.89
CA PRO A 178 -2.01 11.35 8.78
C PRO A 178 -0.99 10.42 8.12
N ILE A 179 -0.94 9.17 8.56
CA ILE A 179 0.00 8.16 8.06
C ILE A 179 -0.77 6.90 7.71
N LEU A 180 -0.58 6.47 6.47
CA LEU A 180 -1.08 5.21 5.94
C LEU A 180 0.09 4.34 5.50
N PHE A 181 0.25 3.19 6.13
CA PHE A 181 1.23 2.18 5.76
C PHE A 181 0.57 1.04 4.99
N ALA A 182 1.27 0.53 3.98
CA ALA A 182 0.91 -0.68 3.24
C ALA A 182 2.15 -1.51 2.93
N GLY A 183 2.15 -2.80 3.21
CA GLY A 183 3.30 -3.64 2.83
C GLY A 183 3.14 -5.12 3.15
N ASP A 184 4.09 -5.91 2.68
CA ASP A 184 4.33 -7.28 3.15
C ASP A 184 5.22 -7.20 4.40
N THR A 185 4.62 -7.40 5.57
CA THR A 185 5.34 -7.37 6.85
C THR A 185 5.95 -8.70 7.21
N ASN A 186 5.64 -9.77 6.48
CA ASN A 186 6.06 -11.13 6.80
C ASN A 186 5.65 -11.59 8.23
N ILE A 187 4.74 -10.90 8.91
CA ILE A 187 4.29 -11.19 10.28
C ILE A 187 2.82 -11.61 10.24
N PRO A 188 2.47 -12.90 10.39
CA PRO A 188 1.08 -13.30 10.49
C PRO A 188 0.44 -12.77 11.77
N VAL A 189 -0.88 -12.55 11.74
CA VAL A 189 -1.65 -11.96 12.85
C VAL A 189 -1.53 -12.77 14.15
N ASN A 190 -1.34 -14.09 14.04
CA ASN A 190 -1.17 -14.99 15.19
C ASN A 190 0.24 -14.97 15.81
N MET A 191 1.21 -14.31 15.18
CA MET A 191 2.55 -14.18 15.73
C MET A 191 2.54 -13.18 16.89
N LYS A 192 3.11 -13.52 18.04
CA LYS A 192 3.19 -12.62 19.22
C LYS A 192 3.72 -11.21 18.85
N LEU A 193 4.63 -11.14 17.90
CA LEU A 193 5.24 -9.89 17.45
C LEU A 193 4.23 -8.93 16.79
N TYR A 194 3.15 -9.45 16.18
CA TYR A 194 2.08 -8.66 15.58
C TYR A 194 1.48 -7.62 16.54
N GLN A 195 1.38 -7.98 17.83
CA GLN A 195 0.85 -7.09 18.87
C GLN A 195 1.63 -5.77 18.99
N LYS A 196 2.91 -5.72 18.56
CA LYS A 196 3.70 -4.49 18.57
C LYS A 196 3.21 -3.42 17.60
N PHE A 197 2.47 -3.77 16.54
CA PHE A 197 1.86 -2.76 15.66
C PHE A 197 0.83 -1.92 16.44
N SER A 198 0.17 -2.51 17.44
CA SER A 198 -0.82 -1.80 18.26
C SER A 198 -0.23 -0.64 19.08
N LEU A 199 1.09 -0.44 19.12
CA LEU A 199 1.71 0.71 19.79
C LEU A 199 1.37 2.03 19.07
N GLN A 200 1.46 2.06 17.74
CA GLN A 200 1.26 3.30 16.94
C GLN A 200 0.11 3.18 15.94
N TRP A 201 -0.38 1.96 15.69
CA TRP A 201 -1.24 1.67 14.55
C TRP A 201 -2.56 1.01 14.94
N HIS A 202 -3.59 1.25 14.13
CA HIS A 202 -4.69 0.31 13.95
C HIS A 202 -4.45 -0.49 12.67
N ASP A 203 -4.71 -1.81 12.70
CA ASP A 203 -4.83 -2.59 11.47
C ASP A 203 -6.15 -2.23 10.80
N ALA A 204 -6.07 -1.73 9.56
CA ALA A 204 -7.25 -1.36 8.79
C ALA A 204 -8.17 -2.56 8.57
N PHE A 205 -7.63 -3.78 8.51
CA PHE A 205 -8.44 -4.99 8.39
C PHE A 205 -9.38 -5.19 9.57
N GLU A 206 -8.98 -4.83 10.79
CA GLU A 206 -9.84 -4.93 11.97
C GLU A 206 -10.83 -3.76 12.08
N ARG A 207 -10.74 -2.76 11.19
CA ARG A 207 -11.57 -1.55 11.19
C ARG A 207 -12.49 -1.44 9.98
N LYS A 208 -12.45 -2.40 9.05
CA LYS A 208 -13.23 -2.39 7.82
C LYS A 208 -14.74 -2.53 8.09
N GLU A 209 -15.54 -1.75 7.38
CA GLU A 209 -17.00 -1.93 7.38
C GLU A 209 -17.40 -3.15 6.54
N SER A 210 -16.71 -3.42 5.44
CA SER A 210 -16.94 -4.60 4.60
C SER A 210 -15.64 -5.29 4.15
N PHE A 211 -15.80 -6.59 3.83
CA PHE A 211 -14.74 -7.43 3.27
C PHE A 211 -15.28 -8.25 2.12
N GLN A 212 -14.51 -8.31 1.04
CA GLN A 212 -14.87 -9.05 -0.15
C GLN A 212 -13.67 -9.84 -0.66
N VAL A 213 -13.94 -11.00 -1.25
CA VAL A 213 -12.95 -11.75 -2.02
C VAL A 213 -13.41 -11.74 -3.48
N LEU A 214 -12.55 -11.27 -4.37
CA LEU A 214 -12.77 -11.30 -5.81
C LEU A 214 -12.14 -12.56 -6.38
N GLY A 215 -12.91 -13.35 -7.13
CA GLY A 215 -12.46 -14.62 -7.69
C GLY A 215 -12.82 -15.81 -6.82
N GLU A 216 -12.84 -16.98 -7.44
CA GLU A 216 -13.15 -18.23 -6.76
C GLU A 216 -11.90 -18.78 -6.04
N TYR A 217 -12.11 -19.34 -4.85
CA TYR A 217 -11.07 -19.99 -4.07
C TYR A 217 -11.64 -21.25 -3.42
N GLN A 218 -10.80 -22.28 -3.27
CA GLN A 218 -11.22 -23.60 -2.78
C GLN A 218 -11.03 -23.75 -1.27
N SER A 219 -10.07 -23.02 -0.69
CA SER A 219 -9.78 -23.07 0.74
C SER A 219 -9.05 -21.80 1.20
N ASP A 220 -8.96 -21.60 2.51
CA ASP A 220 -8.19 -20.50 3.10
C ASP A 220 -6.74 -20.43 2.58
N LEU A 221 -6.12 -21.56 2.24
CA LEU A 221 -4.76 -21.57 1.68
C LEU A 221 -4.65 -20.75 0.39
N ASP A 222 -5.70 -20.73 -0.43
CA ASP A 222 -5.72 -19.99 -1.70
C ASP A 222 -5.67 -18.48 -1.51
N ILE A 223 -6.14 -17.99 -0.35
CA ILE A 223 -6.23 -16.57 -0.01
C ILE A 223 -5.22 -16.14 1.06
N CYS A 224 -4.42 -17.09 1.55
CA CYS A 224 -3.22 -16.84 2.34
C CYS A 224 -1.98 -16.67 1.44
N TYR A 225 -0.92 -16.09 1.99
CA TYR A 225 0.41 -16.30 1.42
C TYR A 225 0.77 -17.79 1.52
N LEU A 226 1.12 -18.42 0.39
CA LEU A 226 1.26 -19.88 0.31
C LEU A 226 2.29 -20.49 1.26
N LYS A 227 3.30 -19.71 1.68
CA LYS A 227 4.33 -20.19 2.62
C LYS A 227 4.03 -19.86 4.09
N LYS A 228 2.96 -19.11 4.40
CA LYS A 228 2.65 -18.69 5.77
C LYS A 228 1.21 -18.90 6.15
N GLY A 229 1.03 -19.80 7.12
CA GLY A 229 -0.29 -20.12 7.67
C GLY A 229 -1.16 -20.86 6.65
N LYS A 230 -2.32 -21.32 7.13
CA LYS A 230 -3.32 -22.02 6.31
C LYS A 230 -4.74 -21.60 6.63
N VAL A 231 -4.91 -20.62 7.51
CA VAL A 231 -6.19 -20.20 8.08
C VAL A 231 -6.32 -18.69 7.97
N PHE A 232 -7.31 -18.25 7.24
CA PHE A 232 -7.63 -16.84 7.05
C PHE A 232 -8.56 -16.36 8.18
N PRO A 233 -8.43 -15.12 8.69
CA PRO A 233 -7.48 -14.06 8.31
C PRO A 233 -6.14 -14.14 9.06
N THR A 234 -5.89 -15.19 9.86
CA THR A 234 -4.69 -15.23 10.73
C THR A 234 -3.37 -15.34 9.97
N CYS A 235 -3.41 -15.86 8.75
CA CYS A 235 -2.26 -16.06 7.86
C CYS A 235 -1.80 -14.79 7.13
N ARG A 236 -2.56 -13.69 7.16
CA ARG A 236 -2.25 -12.46 6.43
C ARG A 236 -0.87 -11.94 6.80
N VAL A 237 -0.07 -11.59 5.80
CA VAL A 237 1.20 -10.88 5.98
C VAL A 237 1.21 -9.52 5.29
N GLU A 238 0.21 -9.29 4.44
CA GLU A 238 -0.12 -8.03 3.79
C GLU A 238 -0.94 -7.18 4.75
N HIS A 239 -0.36 -6.06 5.18
CA HIS A 239 -0.99 -5.19 6.16
C HIS A 239 -1.22 -3.81 5.59
N PHE A 240 -2.39 -3.26 5.91
CA PHE A 240 -2.67 -1.83 5.89
C PHE A 240 -2.71 -1.35 7.33
N LEU A 241 -1.80 -0.47 7.71
CA LEU A 241 -1.75 0.10 9.05
C LEU A 241 -2.04 1.59 8.97
N ILE A 242 -3.00 2.05 9.76
CA ILE A 242 -3.36 3.47 9.87
C ILE A 242 -2.91 3.99 11.23
N ASP A 243 -2.39 5.21 11.26
CA ASP A 243 -2.02 5.80 12.53
C ASP A 243 -3.25 5.97 13.45
N LYS A 244 -2.99 6.02 14.76
CA LYS A 244 -4.04 6.20 15.78
C LYS A 244 -4.41 7.65 16.04
N LYS A 245 -3.64 8.61 15.51
CA LYS A 245 -3.79 10.04 15.82
C LYS A 245 -4.95 10.67 15.05
N TYR A 246 -5.29 10.13 13.88
CA TYR A 246 -6.32 10.67 12.99
C TYR A 246 -7.46 9.69 12.73
N ASN A 247 -8.65 10.23 12.46
CA ASN A 247 -9.87 9.45 12.30
C ASN A 247 -10.08 8.88 10.89
N TRP A 248 -9.23 7.93 10.51
CA TRP A 248 -9.39 7.15 9.28
C TRP A 248 -10.64 6.26 9.33
N LYS A 249 -11.43 6.22 8.23
CA LYS A 249 -12.58 5.29 8.13
C LYS A 249 -12.36 4.27 7.03
N VAL A 250 -12.23 3.01 7.40
CA VAL A 250 -12.00 1.91 6.46
C VAL A 250 -13.34 1.40 5.94
N LYS A 251 -13.65 1.71 4.68
CA LYS A 251 -14.94 1.33 4.06
C LYS A 251 -14.93 -0.14 3.66
N ASN A 252 -13.97 -0.52 2.84
CA ASN A 252 -13.94 -1.84 2.25
C ASN A 252 -12.49 -2.33 2.16
N ILE A 253 -12.31 -3.63 2.36
CA ILE A 253 -11.11 -4.33 1.93
C ILE A 253 -11.53 -5.44 0.98
N LEU A 254 -10.97 -5.43 -0.23
CA LEU A 254 -11.10 -6.48 -1.21
C LEU A 254 -9.79 -7.25 -1.30
N LEU A 255 -9.87 -8.58 -1.24
CA LEU A 255 -8.78 -9.50 -1.54
C LEU A 255 -8.99 -10.03 -2.96
N ASP A 256 -8.02 -9.80 -3.84
CA ASP A 256 -8.07 -10.31 -5.22
C ASP A 256 -7.42 -11.70 -5.29
N ALA A 257 -8.28 -12.70 -5.39
CA ALA A 257 -7.97 -14.11 -5.62
C ALA A 257 -8.35 -14.56 -7.03
N LYS A 258 -8.40 -13.64 -8.00
CA LYS A 258 -8.69 -13.99 -9.38
C LYS A 258 -7.53 -14.81 -9.97
N ARG A 259 -7.88 -15.97 -10.53
CA ARG A 259 -6.97 -16.82 -11.30
C ARG A 259 -6.97 -16.44 -12.77
N ASN A 260 -5.89 -16.78 -13.47
CA ASN A 260 -5.77 -16.64 -14.91
C ASN A 260 -6.53 -17.76 -15.65
N SER A 261 -6.46 -17.77 -16.98
CA SER A 261 -7.08 -18.79 -17.83
C SER A 261 -6.55 -20.21 -17.62
N GLN A 262 -5.39 -20.36 -16.98
CA GLN A 262 -4.74 -21.64 -16.66
C GLN A 262 -5.00 -22.05 -15.20
N ASN A 263 -5.89 -21.34 -14.50
CA ASN A 263 -6.26 -21.57 -13.10
C ASN A 263 -5.13 -21.31 -12.09
N GLU A 264 -4.17 -20.45 -12.41
CA GLU A 264 -3.13 -20.01 -11.48
C GLU A 264 -3.29 -18.56 -11.04
N PHE A 265 -2.63 -18.24 -9.94
CA PHE A 265 -2.55 -16.88 -9.41
C PHE A 265 -1.36 -16.12 -10.01
N PRO A 266 -1.48 -14.79 -10.17
CA PRO A 266 -0.41 -13.95 -10.74
C PRO A 266 0.82 -13.79 -9.83
N SER A 267 0.71 -14.19 -8.56
CA SER A 267 1.75 -14.15 -7.52
C SER A 267 1.49 -15.24 -6.50
N ASP A 268 2.49 -15.60 -5.69
CA ASP A 268 2.32 -16.46 -4.50
C ASP A 268 1.67 -15.72 -3.32
N HIS A 269 1.53 -14.40 -3.43
CA HIS A 269 0.70 -13.54 -2.57
C HIS A 269 -0.62 -13.14 -3.25
N ARG A 270 -1.56 -12.62 -2.47
CA ARG A 270 -2.81 -12.03 -2.98
C ARG A 270 -2.77 -10.51 -2.84
N ALA A 271 -3.37 -9.84 -3.82
CA ALA A 271 -3.44 -8.39 -3.81
C ALA A 271 -4.57 -7.95 -2.89
N TYR A 272 -4.29 -7.02 -1.99
CA TYR A 272 -5.32 -6.40 -1.15
C TYR A 272 -5.59 -4.98 -1.65
N VAL A 273 -6.87 -4.64 -1.75
CA VAL A 273 -7.36 -3.32 -2.15
C VAL A 273 -8.15 -2.74 -0.99
N LEU A 274 -7.74 -1.58 -0.52
CA LEU A 274 -8.34 -0.83 0.56
C LEU A 274 -9.07 0.38 0.01
N ASP A 275 -10.36 0.53 0.31
CA ASP A 275 -11.09 1.78 0.14
C ASP A 275 -11.20 2.46 1.51
N ILE A 276 -10.55 3.62 1.65
CA ILE A 276 -10.45 4.32 2.94
C ILE A 276 -10.81 5.80 2.81
N ILE A 277 -11.64 6.32 3.72
CA ILE A 277 -11.93 7.75 3.80
C ILE A 277 -10.80 8.43 4.55
N PHE A 278 -10.23 9.44 3.89
CA PHE A 278 -9.19 10.29 4.44
C PHE A 278 -9.69 11.10 5.66
N PRO A 279 -8.88 11.29 6.71
CA PRO A 279 -9.34 11.91 7.95
C PRO A 279 -9.64 13.40 7.76
N SER A 280 -10.84 13.84 8.15
CA SER A 280 -11.25 15.25 8.06
C SER A 280 -10.72 16.13 9.20
N ASP A 281 -10.21 15.50 10.26
CA ASP A 281 -9.60 16.12 11.44
C ASP A 281 -8.12 16.48 11.23
N ALA A 282 -7.58 16.22 10.05
CA ALA A 282 -6.21 16.54 9.71
C ALA A 282 -6.02 18.04 9.39
N PRO A 283 -4.95 18.68 9.88
CA PRO A 283 -4.71 20.10 9.64
C PRO A 283 -4.46 20.39 8.16
N GLN A 284 -5.10 21.43 7.64
CA GLN A 284 -4.91 21.92 6.29
C GLN A 284 -3.55 22.65 6.16
N SER A 285 -2.89 22.50 5.02
CA SER A 285 -1.69 23.21 4.61
C SER A 285 -1.98 24.70 4.50
N SER A 286 -1.07 25.54 4.99
CA SER A 286 -1.14 26.98 4.73
C SER A 286 -0.95 27.27 3.24
N LEU A 287 -1.61 28.32 2.74
CA LEU A 287 -1.53 28.79 1.35
C LEU A 287 -0.11 29.14 0.87
N SER A 288 0.88 29.19 1.76
CA SER A 288 2.30 29.41 1.45
C SER A 288 3.00 28.20 0.80
N ASP A 289 2.40 27.01 0.86
CA ASP A 289 3.04 25.74 0.47
C ASP A 289 2.51 25.19 -0.88
N GLN A 290 1.69 25.97 -1.59
CA GLN A 290 1.12 25.63 -2.91
C GLN A 290 1.98 26.12 -4.06
#